data_AF-T0XVX7-F1
#
_entry.id   AF-T0XVX7-F1
#
_cell.length_a   1.000
_cell.length_b   1.000
_cell.length_c   1.000
_cell.angle_alpha   90.00
_cell.angle_beta   90.00
_cell.angle_gamma   90.00
#
_symmetry.space_group_name_H-M   'P 1'
#
loop_
_entity.id
_entity.type
_entity.pdbx_description
1 polymer ?
#
loop_
_entity_poly.entity_id
_entity_poly.type
_entity_poly.pdbx_seq_one_letter_code
_entity_poly.pdbx_strand_id
1 'polypeptide(L)'
;MLFSIVSSLMQLVSGSTALIEQFIHAYGYLALFIAMALESSSLPVPSEVVMPLAGALSHAGFFNFWIAFFSALAGSILGLAVDYYIGYYIGKDIVYKHLKSLRISKEKLDSFDKWFERNGIAAVF
;
A
#
# COMPACT_ATOMS: atom_id res chain seq x y z
N MET A 1 -5.44 29.76 -9.19
CA MET A 1 -4.69 28.95 -8.19
C MET A 1 -5.25 27.53 -8.09
N LEU A 2 -6.54 27.35 -7.78
CA LEU A 2 -7.17 26.02 -7.67
C LEU A 2 -7.06 25.16 -8.95
N PHE A 3 -7.31 25.74 -10.12
CA PHE A 3 -7.21 25.05 -11.42
C PHE A 3 -5.79 24.52 -11.71
N SER A 4 -4.76 25.29 -11.35
CA SER A 4 -3.35 24.90 -11.56
C SER A 4 -2.90 23.79 -10.60
N ILE A 5 -3.45 23.76 -9.38
CA ILE A 5 -3.17 22.70 -8.42
C ILE A 5 -3.83 21.41 -8.91
N VAL A 6 -5.09 21.49 -9.33
CA VAL A 6 -5.84 20.34 -9.88
C VAL A 6 -5.17 19.79 -11.14
N SER A 7 -4.72 20.66 -12.06
CA SER A 7 -4.02 20.20 -13.27
C SER A 7 -2.67 19.54 -12.97
N SER A 8 -1.93 20.04 -11.99
CA SER A 8 -0.65 19.44 -11.57
C SER A 8 -0.87 18.06 -10.92
N LEU A 9 -1.92 17.92 -10.11
CA LEU A 9 -2.33 16.65 -9.51
C LEU A 9 -2.76 15.63 -10.58
N MET A 10 -3.55 16.07 -11.56
CA MET A 10 -3.97 15.25 -12.71
C MET A 10 -2.77 14.77 -13.54
N GLN A 11 -1.77 15.64 -13.77
CA GLN A 11 -0.55 15.26 -14.49
C GLN A 11 0.30 14.25 -13.71
N LEU A 12 0.42 14.41 -12.39
CA LEU A 12 1.14 13.45 -11.54
C LEU A 12 0.48 12.07 -11.59
N VAL A 13 -0.85 12.01 -11.47
CA VAL A 13 -1.61 10.77 -11.55
C VAL A 13 -1.44 10.14 -12.93
N SER A 14 -1.67 10.90 -14.01
CA SER A 14 -1.57 10.41 -15.39
C SER A 14 -0.17 9.93 -15.78
N GLY A 15 0.88 10.58 -15.25
CA GLY A 15 2.26 10.12 -15.45
C GLY A 15 2.53 8.78 -14.76
N SER A 16 1.97 8.60 -13.56
CA SER A 16 2.09 7.36 -12.79
C SER A 16 1.37 6.20 -13.46
N THR A 17 0.17 6.43 -14.03
CA THR A 17 -0.60 5.40 -14.74
C THR A 17 0.11 4.93 -16.01
N ALA A 18 0.70 5.85 -16.79
CA ALA A 18 1.42 5.50 -18.00
C ALA A 18 2.66 4.62 -17.73
N LEU A 19 3.36 4.87 -16.62
CA LEU A 19 4.49 4.03 -16.21
C LEU A 19 4.04 2.62 -15.82
N ILE A 20 2.93 2.50 -15.09
CA ILE A 20 2.36 1.21 -14.69
C ILE A 20 1.91 0.42 -15.93
N GLU A 21 1.23 1.06 -16.88
CA GLU A 21 0.83 0.43 -18.14
C GLU A 21 2.03 -0.10 -18.93
N GLN A 22 3.07 0.72 -19.12
CA GLN A 22 4.29 0.30 -19.80
C GLN A 22 4.97 -0.87 -19.08
N PHE A 23 5.01 -0.82 -17.74
CA PHE A 23 5.59 -1.88 -16.94
C PHE A 23 4.80 -3.20 -17.06
N ILE A 24 3.47 -3.13 -17.03
CA ILE A 24 2.57 -4.27 -17.22
C ILE A 24 2.69 -4.85 -18.63
N HIS A 25 2.79 -4.01 -19.65
CA HIS A 25 3.00 -4.47 -21.02
C HIS A 25 4.38 -5.13 -21.21
N ALA A 26 5.41 -4.67 -20.50
CA ALA A 26 6.76 -5.22 -20.59
C ALA A 26 6.96 -6.53 -19.80
N TYR A 27 6.39 -6.62 -18.59
CA TYR A 27 6.66 -7.72 -17.64
C TYR A 27 5.43 -8.56 -17.26
N GLY A 28 4.24 -8.23 -17.79
CA GLY A 28 3.03 -9.02 -17.64
C GLY A 28 2.62 -9.26 -16.20
N TYR A 29 2.41 -10.53 -15.83
CA TYR A 29 1.95 -10.93 -14.49
C TYR A 29 2.92 -10.54 -13.37
N LEU A 30 4.23 -10.49 -13.64
CA LEU A 30 5.22 -10.07 -12.65
C LEU A 30 5.07 -8.58 -12.33
N ALA A 31 4.84 -7.76 -13.37
CA ALA A 31 4.55 -6.34 -13.17
C ALA A 31 3.25 -6.13 -12.37
N LEU A 32 2.20 -6.91 -12.68
CA LEU A 32 0.96 -6.89 -11.89
C LEU A 32 1.22 -7.25 -10.42
N PHE A 33 1.98 -8.31 -10.15
CA PHE A 33 2.34 -8.71 -8.79
C PHE A 33 3.08 -7.60 -8.03
N ILE A 34 4.12 -7.01 -8.65
CA ILE A 34 4.92 -5.94 -8.02
C ILE A 34 4.07 -4.69 -7.83
N ALA A 35 3.26 -4.30 -8.82
CA ALA A 35 2.38 -3.14 -8.73
C ALA A 35 1.39 -3.29 -7.57
N MET A 36 0.79 -4.49 -7.41
CA MET A 36 -0.11 -4.77 -6.29
C MET A 36 0.61 -4.83 -4.94
N ALA A 37 1.84 -5.33 -4.88
CA ALA A 37 2.62 -5.31 -3.66
C ALA A 37 2.99 -3.89 -3.21
N LEU A 38 3.32 -3.02 -4.15
CA LEU A 38 3.60 -1.61 -3.87
C LEU A 38 2.32 -0.87 -3.49
N GLU A 39 1.21 -1.12 -4.18
CA GLU A 39 -0.09 -0.51 -3.91
C GLU A 39 -0.64 -0.87 -2.53
N SER A 40 -0.54 -2.15 -2.16
CA SER A 40 -1.04 -2.62 -0.86
C SER A 40 -0.07 -2.32 0.29
N SER A 41 1.13 -1.82 -0.02
CA SER A 41 2.02 -1.22 0.98
C SER A 41 1.66 0.24 1.19
N SER A 42 2.21 0.88 2.22
CA SER A 42 1.96 2.29 2.57
C SER A 42 2.54 3.28 1.54
N LEU A 43 2.97 2.80 0.37
CA LEU A 43 3.39 3.60 -0.76
C LEU A 43 2.16 4.05 -1.56
N PRO A 44 2.02 5.36 -1.83
CA PRO A 44 0.89 5.88 -2.58
C PRO A 44 1.01 5.53 -4.05
N VAL A 45 0.50 4.35 -4.42
CA VAL A 45 0.19 3.96 -5.81
C VAL A 45 -1.31 4.20 -6.01
N PRO A 46 -1.74 4.86 -7.10
CA PRO A 46 -3.17 5.01 -7.38
C PRO A 46 -3.80 3.64 -7.65
N SER A 47 -4.41 3.05 -6.63
CA SER A 47 -4.97 1.70 -6.61
C SER A 47 -6.17 1.54 -7.54
N GLU A 48 -6.82 2.66 -7.88
CA GLU A 48 -7.94 2.76 -8.79
C GLU A 48 -7.57 2.43 -10.25
N VAL A 49 -6.30 2.24 -10.56
CA VAL A 49 -5.80 2.04 -11.93
C VAL A 49 -5.36 0.60 -12.15
N VAL A 50 -4.65 -0.02 -11.21
CA VAL A 50 -4.02 -1.33 -11.40
C VAL A 50 -5.06 -2.44 -11.58
N MET A 51 -6.08 -2.51 -10.71
CA MET A 51 -7.11 -3.55 -10.79
C MET A 51 -8.02 -3.41 -12.02
N PRO A 52 -8.57 -2.23 -12.35
CA PRO A 52 -9.36 -2.06 -13.57
C PRO A 52 -8.56 -2.35 -14.84
N LEU A 53 -7.29 -1.95 -14.89
CA LEU A 53 -6.39 -2.26 -16.00
C LEU A 53 -6.14 -3.77 -16.12
N ALA A 54 -5.85 -4.46 -15.02
CA ALA A 54 -5.69 -5.92 -15.00
C ALA A 54 -6.96 -6.65 -15.47
N GLY A 55 -8.13 -6.15 -15.07
CA GLY A 55 -9.43 -6.65 -15.53
C GLY A 55 -9.66 -6.43 -17.02
N ALA A 56 -9.39 -5.22 -17.52
CA ALA A 56 -9.49 -4.87 -18.94
C ALA A 56 -8.53 -5.71 -19.80
N LEU A 57 -7.29 -5.88 -19.37
CA LEU A 57 -6.29 -6.72 -20.04
C LEU A 57 -6.65 -8.21 -20.00
N SER A 58 -7.29 -8.68 -18.93
CA SER A 58 -7.82 -10.04 -18.86
C SER A 58 -8.97 -10.24 -19.85
N HIS A 59 -9.87 -9.25 -19.97
CA HIS A 59 -10.97 -9.29 -20.94
C HIS A 59 -10.46 -9.23 -22.39
N ALA A 60 -9.43 -8.42 -22.66
CA ALA A 60 -8.79 -8.32 -23.97
C ALA A 60 -7.95 -9.55 -24.36
N GLY A 61 -7.85 -10.55 -23.48
CA GLY A 61 -7.11 -11.79 -23.72
C GLY A 61 -5.59 -11.68 -23.53
N PHE A 62 -5.08 -10.53 -23.06
CA PHE A 62 -3.67 -10.35 -22.72
C PHE A 62 -3.30 -11.12 -21.45
N PHE A 63 -4.22 -11.19 -20.48
CA PHE A 63 -4.06 -11.98 -19.27
C PHE A 63 -5.09 -13.11 -19.19
N ASN A 64 -4.66 -14.24 -18.64
CA ASN A 64 -5.56 -15.22 -18.06
C ASN A 64 -6.06 -14.68 -16.73
N PHE A 65 -7.38 -14.57 -16.60
CA PHE A 65 -8.04 -14.03 -15.41
C PHE A 65 -7.57 -14.68 -14.10
N TRP A 66 -7.46 -16.01 -14.05
CA TRP A 66 -7.07 -16.71 -12.83
C TRP A 66 -5.62 -16.44 -12.45
N ILE A 67 -4.71 -16.41 -13.42
CA ILE A 67 -3.30 -16.11 -13.16
C ILE A 67 -3.16 -14.66 -12.72
N ALA A 68 -3.86 -13.71 -13.35
CA ALA A 68 -3.87 -12.32 -12.94
C ALA A 68 -4.43 -12.15 -11.52
N PHE A 69 -5.54 -12.83 -11.21
CA PHE A 69 -6.16 -12.82 -9.89
C PHE A 69 -5.19 -13.31 -8.80
N PHE A 70 -4.56 -14.47 -8.98
CA PHE A 70 -3.61 -14.99 -8.00
C PHE A 70 -2.33 -14.16 -7.91
N SER A 71 -1.86 -13.59 -9.03
CA SER A 71 -0.71 -12.68 -9.04
C SER A 71 -1.01 -11.41 -8.25
N ALA A 72 -2.19 -10.81 -8.46
CA ALA A 72 -2.61 -9.63 -7.74
C ALA A 72 -2.81 -9.92 -6.24
N LEU A 73 -3.49 -11.01 -5.91
CA LEU A 73 -3.71 -11.43 -4.52
C LEU A 73 -2.39 -11.66 -3.78
N ALA A 74 -1.47 -12.41 -4.38
CA ALA A 74 -0.17 -12.68 -3.78
C ALA A 74 0.66 -11.40 -3.61
N GLY A 75 0.60 -10.49 -4.59
CA GLY A 75 1.23 -9.18 -4.49
C GLY A 75 0.69 -8.39 -3.30
N SER A 76 -0.63 -8.27 -3.18
CA SER A 76 -1.26 -7.55 -2.07
C SER A 76 -0.91 -8.12 -0.69
N ILE A 77 -0.94 -9.46 -0.55
CA ILE A 77 -0.55 -10.12 0.70
C ILE A 77 0.91 -9.80 1.05
N LEU A 78 1.80 -9.78 0.05
CA LEU A 78 3.20 -9.42 0.26
C LEU A 78 3.35 -7.96 0.71
N GLY A 79 2.65 -7.03 0.06
CA GLY A 79 2.66 -5.61 0.43
C GLY A 79 2.22 -5.39 1.88
N LEU A 80 1.10 -5.99 2.27
CA LEU A 80 0.57 -5.95 3.63
C LEU A 80 1.54 -6.59 4.64
N ALA A 81 2.15 -7.72 4.29
CA ALA A 81 3.12 -8.38 5.14
C ALA A 81 4.35 -7.50 5.37
N VAL A 82 4.86 -6.84 4.33
CA VAL A 82 5.99 -5.91 4.43
C VAL A 82 5.66 -4.78 5.42
N ASP A 83 4.52 -4.13 5.25
CA ASP A 83 4.08 -3.06 6.17
C ASP A 83 3.90 -3.55 7.60
N TYR A 84 3.31 -4.73 7.79
CA TYR A 84 3.17 -5.35 9.09
C TYR A 84 4.52 -5.56 9.76
N TYR A 85 5.50 -6.13 9.06
CA TYR A 85 6.82 -6.37 9.62
C TYR A 85 7.60 -5.07 9.87
N ILE A 86 7.45 -4.07 9.01
CA ILE A 86 8.00 -2.73 9.25
C ILE A 86 7.43 -2.16 10.56
N GLY A 87 6.10 -2.17 10.72
CA GLY A 87 5.45 -1.71 11.95
C GLY A 87 5.85 -2.53 13.18
N TYR A 88 5.97 -3.84 13.03
CA TYR A 88 6.32 -4.76 14.11
C TYR A 88 7.74 -4.55 14.64
N TYR A 89 8.74 -4.44 13.75
CA TYR A 89 10.14 -4.31 14.15
C TYR A 89 10.55 -2.87 14.44
N ILE A 90 10.08 -1.91 13.64
CA ILE A 90 10.58 -0.54 13.68
C ILE A 90 9.64 0.37 14.50
N GLY A 91 8.35 0.01 14.60
CA GLY A 91 7.30 0.87 15.15
C GLY A 91 7.58 1.33 16.58
N LYS A 92 7.86 0.41 17.51
CA LYS A 92 8.12 0.77 18.91
C LYS A 92 9.35 1.67 19.04
N ASP A 93 10.47 1.30 18.42
CA ASP A 93 11.72 2.04 18.55
C ASP A 93 11.62 3.47 17.99
N ILE A 94 10.92 3.67 16.86
CA ILE A 94 10.66 5.01 16.32
C ILE A 94 9.80 5.84 17.26
N VAL A 95 8.73 5.25 17.80
CA VAL A 95 7.82 5.95 18.71
C VAL A 95 8.54 6.36 20.00
N TYR A 96 9.30 5.45 20.62
CA TYR A 96 10.10 5.74 21.81
C TYR A 96 11.18 6.81 21.52
N LYS A 97 11.79 6.81 20.33
CA LYS A 97 12.80 7.81 19.93
C LYS A 97 12.20 9.21 19.70
N HIS A 98 10.94 9.29 19.25
CA HIS A 98 10.27 10.56 18.94
C HIS A 98 9.27 11.03 20.02
N LEU A 99 9.25 10.43 21.21
CA LEU A 99 8.35 10.80 22.32
C LEU A 99 8.29 12.29 22.61
N LYS A 100 9.45 12.97 22.63
CA LYS A 100 9.53 14.43 22.85
C LYS A 100 8.88 15.25 21.73
N SER A 101 9.03 14.80 20.48
CA SER A 101 8.42 15.48 19.33
C SER A 101 6.91 15.26 19.27
N LEU A 102 6.44 14.09 19.71
CA LEU A 102 5.03 13.71 19.72
C LEU A 102 4.29 14.20 20.98
N ARG A 103 4.97 14.81 21.96
CA ARG A 103 4.41 15.22 23.27
C ARG A 103 3.70 14.08 24.02
N ILE A 104 4.17 12.85 23.83
CA ILE A 104 3.64 11.67 24.52
C ILE A 104 4.54 11.33 25.71
N SER A 105 3.95 11.14 26.90
CA SER A 105 4.71 10.68 28.07
C SER A 105 4.96 9.18 27.98
N LYS A 106 6.12 8.74 28.46
CA LYS A 106 6.49 7.32 28.49
C LYS A 106 5.49 6.48 29.29
N GLU A 107 4.97 7.00 30.41
CA GLU A 107 3.98 6.27 31.23
C GLU A 107 2.65 6.05 30.48
N LYS A 108 2.27 6.98 29.60
CA LYS A 108 1.06 6.81 28.76
C LYS A 108 1.26 5.71 27.72
N LEU A 109 2.46 5.64 27.12
CA LEU A 109 2.79 4.60 26.14
C LEU A 109 2.78 3.22 26.79
N ASP A 110 3.42 3.07 27.95
CA ASP A 110 3.48 1.80 28.68
C ASP A 110 2.08 1.37 29.21
N SER A 111 1.23 2.33 29.56
CA SER A 111 -0.16 2.06 29.93
C SER A 111 -1.01 1.62 28.73
N PHE A 112 -0.78 2.23 27.56
CA PHE A 112 -1.41 1.81 26.31
C PHE A 112 -0.99 0.40 25.91
N ASP A 113 0.30 0.07 26.00
CA ASP A 113 0.81 -1.28 25.72
C ASP A 113 0.12 -2.33 26.60
N LYS A 114 0.03 -2.10 27.92
CA LYS A 114 -0.67 -3.02 28.84
C LYS A 114 -2.16 -3.14 28.57
N TRP A 115 -2.79 -2.06 28.14
CA TRP A 115 -4.21 -2.08 27.76
C TRP A 115 -4.40 -2.85 26.45
N PHE A 116 -3.50 -2.68 25.48
CA PHE A 116 -3.52 -3.36 24.18
C PHE A 116 -3.24 -4.86 24.31
N GLU A 117 -2.33 -5.28 25.20
CA GLU A 117 -2.13 -6.70 25.51
C GLU A 117 -3.40 -7.38 26.04
N ARG A 118 -4.23 -6.65 26.78
CA ARG A 118 -5.47 -7.16 27.37
C ARG A 118 -6.68 -7.05 26.44
N ASN A 119 -6.71 -6.04 25.57
CA ASN A 119 -7.88 -5.69 24.75
C ASN A 119 -7.57 -5.67 23.24
N GLY A 120 -6.49 -6.31 22.79
CA GLY A 120 -5.96 -6.15 21.44
C GLY A 120 -6.98 -6.37 20.32
N ILE A 121 -7.93 -7.29 20.52
CA ILE A 121 -9.03 -7.51 19.57
C ILE A 121 -9.93 -6.27 19.46
N ALA A 122 -10.37 -5.69 20.59
CA ALA A 122 -11.21 -4.49 20.61
C ALA A 122 -10.46 -3.20 20.23
N ALA A 123 -9.13 -3.25 20.15
CA ALA A 123 -8.31 -2.11 19.74
C ALA A 123 -8.12 -2.03 18.22
N VAL A 124 -8.28 -3.16 17.52
CA VAL A 124 -8.01 -3.30 16.08
C VAL A 124 -9.30 -3.43 15.26
N PHE A 125 -10.38 -3.94 15.85
CA PHE A 125 -11.68 -4.19 15.21
C PHE A 125 -12.80 -3.40 15.90
#